data_AF-A0A6I5HYT5-F1
#
_entry.id   AF-A0A6I5HYT5-F1
#
_cell.length_a   1.000
_cell.length_b   1.000
_cell.length_c   1.000
_cell.angle_alpha   90.00
_cell.angle_beta   90.00
_cell.angle_gamma   90.00
#
_symmetry.space_group_name_H-M   'P 1'
#
loop_
_entity.id
_entity.type
_entity.pdbx_description
1 polymer ?
#
loop_
_entity_poly.entity_id
_entity_poly.type
_entity_poly.pdbx_seq_one_letter_code
_entity_poly.pdbx_strand_id
1 'polypeptide(L)'
;MSTTYVPGPPSDEPITLTRDALRMLALVDISLTARRVLDVLLALQDPDNGAVGISQAEMAAELGAGKPAVNRGFKELREAGLAWLLRRGYYQIHPVLTGGRVARTAMAVPEINTTPAEDFTEQRRTRFAAQVANLAQSA
;
A
#
# COMPACT_ATOMS: atom_id res chain seq x y z
N MET A 1 -15.30 -24.27 -8.85
CA MET A 1 -15.48 -23.98 -7.42
C MET A 1 -14.88 -22.61 -7.14
N SER A 2 -15.71 -21.62 -6.81
CA SER A 2 -15.27 -20.25 -6.50
C SER A 2 -14.95 -20.20 -5.01
N THR A 3 -13.68 -20.35 -4.63
CA THR A 3 -13.24 -20.05 -3.26
C THR A 3 -13.36 -18.54 -3.05
N THR A 4 -14.50 -18.11 -2.50
CA THR A 4 -14.66 -16.76 -1.95
C THR A 4 -13.69 -16.64 -0.79
N TYR A 5 -12.54 -16.03 -1.04
CA TYR A 5 -11.59 -15.69 0.01
C TYR A 5 -12.31 -14.77 0.99
N VAL A 6 -12.36 -15.19 2.26
CA VAL A 6 -12.79 -14.35 3.37
C VAL A 6 -11.51 -13.84 4.01
N PRO A 7 -11.23 -12.52 4.00
CA PRO A 7 -10.10 -11.99 4.75
C PRO A 7 -10.24 -12.41 6.21
N GLY A 8 -9.15 -12.96 6.76
CA GLY A 8 -9.05 -13.17 8.20
C GLY A 8 -9.16 -11.83 8.92
N PRO A 9 -9.47 -11.82 10.23
CA PRO A 9 -9.35 -10.61 11.03
C PRO A 9 -7.93 -10.04 10.87
N PRO A 10 -7.75 -8.70 10.93
CA PRO A 10 -6.43 -8.09 10.92
C PRO A 10 -5.57 -8.74 12.01
N SER A 11 -4.30 -8.99 11.69
CA SER A 11 -3.38 -9.61 12.65
C SER A 11 -3.19 -8.69 13.87
N ASP A 12 -3.16 -9.28 15.06
CA ASP A 12 -2.75 -8.58 16.29
C ASP A 12 -1.24 -8.29 16.31
N GLU A 13 -0.47 -8.90 15.39
CA GLU A 13 0.96 -8.62 15.26
C GLU A 13 1.19 -7.21 14.70
N PRO A 14 2.11 -6.44 15.31
CA PRO A 14 2.43 -5.11 14.82
C PRO A 14 3.07 -5.17 13.43
N ILE A 15 2.54 -4.37 12.51
CA ILE A 15 3.13 -4.20 11.18
C ILE A 15 4.48 -3.51 11.35
N THR A 16 5.56 -4.22 11.02
CA THR A 16 6.91 -3.66 11.06
C THR A 16 7.31 -3.16 9.68
N LEU A 17 7.42 -1.84 9.54
CA LEU A 17 7.98 -1.20 8.36
C LEU A 17 9.41 -0.76 8.64
N THR A 18 10.33 -1.06 7.71
CA THR A 18 11.71 -0.60 7.83
C THR A 18 11.76 0.93 7.67
N ARG A 19 12.80 1.56 8.24
CA ARG A 19 13.01 3.00 8.09
C ARG A 19 13.17 3.42 6.63
N ASP A 20 13.79 2.56 5.82
CA ASP A 20 13.95 2.82 4.39
C ASP A 20 12.64 2.67 3.62
N ALA A 21 11.77 1.72 4.00
CA ALA A 21 10.41 1.65 3.47
C ALA A 21 9.62 2.94 3.79
N LEU A 22 9.75 3.48 5.01
CA LEU A 22 9.10 4.74 5.38
C LEU A 22 9.65 5.94 4.60
N ARG A 23 10.97 6.01 4.38
CA ARG A 23 11.60 7.03 3.54
C ARG A 23 11.12 6.95 2.09
N MET A 24 11.04 5.75 1.54
CA MET A 24 10.50 5.53 0.19
C MET A 24 9.05 5.98 0.10
N LEU A 25 8.19 5.61 1.07
CA LEU A 25 6.79 6.03 1.07
C LEU A 25 6.61 7.55 1.15
N ALA A 26 7.59 8.28 1.69
CA ALA A 26 7.60 9.74 1.67
C ALA A 26 7.85 10.34 0.27
N LEU A 27 8.47 9.57 -0.63
CA LEU A 27 8.79 9.98 -2.00
C LEU A 27 7.71 9.60 -3.02
N VAL A 28 6.77 8.72 -2.64
CA VAL A 28 5.69 8.28 -3.53
C VAL A 28 4.51 9.27 -3.49
N ASP A 29 4.12 9.81 -4.66
CA ASP A 29 2.93 10.68 -4.75
C ASP A 29 1.67 9.86 -4.87
N ILE A 30 0.96 9.73 -3.77
CA ILE A 30 -0.37 9.11 -3.76
C ILE A 30 -1.33 9.98 -2.97
N SER A 31 -2.60 9.93 -3.37
CA SER A 31 -3.68 10.60 -2.66
C SER A 31 -3.84 10.07 -1.24
N LEU A 32 -4.51 10.85 -0.37
CA LEU A 32 -4.87 10.39 0.96
C LEU A 32 -5.71 9.11 0.92
N THR A 33 -6.61 8.98 -0.06
CA THR A 33 -7.42 7.77 -0.24
C THR A 33 -6.56 6.57 -0.61
N ALA A 34 -5.62 6.71 -1.56
CA ALA A 34 -4.69 5.65 -1.91
C ALA A 34 -3.83 5.24 -0.70
N ARG A 35 -3.38 6.21 0.10
CA ARG A 35 -2.66 5.93 1.34
C ARG A 35 -3.50 5.11 2.33
N ARG A 36 -4.75 5.50 2.56
CA ARG A 36 -5.67 4.74 3.43
C ARG A 36 -5.95 3.34 2.90
N VAL A 37 -6.07 3.17 1.58
CA VAL A 37 -6.17 1.83 0.96
C VAL A 37 -4.92 1.01 1.26
N LEU A 38 -3.72 1.58 1.11
CA LEU A 38 -2.47 0.89 1.45
C LEU A 38 -2.41 0.47 2.91
N ASP A 39 -2.80 1.35 3.84
CA ASP A 39 -2.79 1.05 5.27
C ASP A 39 -3.69 -0.16 5.61
N VAL A 40 -4.89 -0.24 5.00
CA VAL A 40 -5.79 -1.40 5.13
C VAL A 40 -5.17 -2.65 4.52
N LEU A 41 -4.56 -2.56 3.34
CA LEU A 41 -3.87 -3.70 2.72
C LEU A 41 -2.77 -4.23 3.64
N LEU A 42 -1.95 -3.35 4.23
CA LEU A 42 -0.88 -3.75 5.16
C LEU A 42 -1.41 -4.45 6.41
N ALA A 43 -2.57 -4.03 6.92
CA ALA A 43 -3.23 -4.63 8.09
C ALA A 43 -3.84 -6.01 7.81
N LEU A 44 -4.27 -6.25 6.57
CA LEU A 44 -4.90 -7.50 6.14
C LEU A 44 -3.95 -8.44 5.40
N GLN A 45 -2.67 -8.10 5.31
CA GLN A 45 -1.71 -8.91 4.56
C GLN A 45 -1.54 -10.28 5.20
N ASP A 46 -1.46 -11.29 4.35
CA ASP A 46 -1.06 -12.62 4.74
C ASP A 46 0.42 -12.60 5.20
N PRO A 47 0.72 -13.06 6.43
CA PRO A 47 2.07 -12.97 7.00
C PRO A 47 3.08 -13.92 6.34
N ASP A 48 2.66 -14.85 5.48
CA ASP A 48 3.55 -15.77 4.78
C ASP A 48 3.90 -15.25 3.38
N ASN A 49 2.97 -14.55 2.72
CA ASN A 49 3.12 -14.19 1.30
C ASN A 49 2.89 -12.71 0.96
N GLY A 50 2.43 -11.89 1.91
CA GLY A 50 2.23 -10.45 1.73
C GLY A 50 1.09 -10.08 0.77
N ALA A 51 0.24 -11.04 0.39
CA ALA A 51 -0.95 -10.80 -0.41
C ALA A 51 -2.17 -10.54 0.47
N VAL A 52 -3.18 -9.90 -0.10
CA VAL A 52 -4.42 -9.50 0.59
C VAL A 52 -5.60 -9.88 -0.28
N GLY A 53 -6.59 -10.55 0.29
CA GLY A 53 -7.88 -10.68 -0.38
C GLY A 53 -8.90 -9.71 0.18
N ILE A 54 -9.31 -8.75 -0.64
CA ILE A 54 -10.36 -7.79 -0.31
C ILE A 54 -10.96 -7.29 -1.62
N SER A 55 -12.27 -7.27 -1.73
CA SER A 55 -12.93 -6.64 -2.87
C SER A 55 -12.91 -5.12 -2.72
N GLN A 56 -13.03 -4.40 -3.84
CA GLN A 56 -13.15 -2.94 -3.82
C GLN A 56 -14.43 -2.47 -3.09
N ALA A 57 -15.45 -3.31 -3.01
CA ALA A 57 -16.68 -2.99 -2.27
C ALA A 57 -16.46 -3.10 -0.76
N GLU A 58 -15.78 -4.15 -0.30
CA GLU A 58 -15.37 -4.29 1.10
C GLU A 58 -14.42 -3.16 1.51
N MET A 59 -13.42 -2.83 0.67
CA MET A 59 -12.54 -1.68 0.91
C MET A 59 -13.31 -0.35 1.01
N ALA A 60 -14.34 -0.15 0.19
CA ALA A 60 -15.18 1.05 0.25
C ALA A 60 -15.98 1.13 1.55
N ALA A 61 -16.52 -0.01 2.01
CA ALA A 61 -17.20 -0.11 3.30
C ALA A 61 -16.23 0.16 4.47
N GLU A 62 -15.06 -0.48 4.46
CA GLU A 62 -14.01 -0.33 5.47
C GLU A 62 -13.56 1.13 5.62
N LEU A 63 -13.37 1.83 4.50
CA LEU A 63 -12.89 3.21 4.52
C LEU A 63 -14.00 4.25 4.72
N GLY A 64 -15.28 3.86 4.68
CA GLY A 64 -16.41 4.79 4.62
C GLY A 64 -16.34 5.71 3.40
N ALA A 65 -15.77 5.22 2.28
CA ALA A 65 -15.46 6.02 1.10
C ALA A 65 -16.23 5.56 -0.13
N GLY A 66 -16.50 6.47 -1.06
CA GLY A 66 -17.16 6.12 -2.31
C GLY A 66 -16.31 5.18 -3.16
N LYS A 67 -16.94 4.17 -3.76
CA LYS A 67 -16.28 3.20 -4.68
C LYS A 67 -15.41 3.86 -5.78
N PRO A 68 -15.82 4.98 -6.42
CA PRO A 68 -14.95 5.65 -7.38
C PRO A 68 -13.62 6.15 -6.78
N ALA A 69 -13.64 6.63 -5.53
CA ALA A 69 -12.43 7.09 -4.84
C ALA A 69 -11.51 5.92 -4.48
N VAL A 70 -12.07 4.81 -3.99
CA VAL A 70 -11.31 3.58 -3.72
C VAL A 70 -10.68 3.00 -5.00
N ASN A 71 -11.43 2.99 -6.10
CA ASN A 71 -10.92 2.51 -7.39
C ASN A 71 -9.75 3.36 -7.90
N ARG A 72 -9.85 4.69 -7.75
CA ARG A 72 -8.71 5.59 -8.01
C ARG A 72 -7.53 5.28 -7.08
N GLY A 73 -7.80 5.03 -5.80
CA GLY A 73 -6.77 4.65 -4.83
C GLY A 73 -6.00 3.39 -5.25
N PHE A 74 -6.69 2.31 -5.60
CA PHE A 74 -6.05 1.10 -6.13
C PHE A 74 -5.29 1.34 -7.44
N LYS A 75 -5.81 2.21 -8.30
CA LYS A 75 -5.12 2.59 -9.55
C LYS A 75 -3.80 3.31 -9.25
N GLU A 76 -3.82 4.29 -8.35
CA GLU A 76 -2.62 5.01 -7.92
C GLU A 76 -1.59 4.08 -7.28
N LEU A 77 -2.00 3.15 -6.41
CA LEU A 77 -1.08 2.16 -5.83
C LEU A 77 -0.43 1.27 -6.88
N ARG A 78 -1.18 0.89 -7.92
CA ARG A 78 -0.64 0.13 -9.07
C ARG A 78 0.34 0.96 -9.88
N GLU A 79 -0.01 2.21 -10.18
CA GLU A 79 0.85 3.13 -10.94
C GLU A 79 2.12 3.48 -10.17
N ALA A 80 2.06 3.55 -8.84
CA ALA A 80 3.20 3.75 -7.96
C ALA A 80 4.04 2.47 -7.72
N GLY A 81 3.58 1.31 -8.18
CA GLY A 81 4.26 0.02 -7.96
C GLY A 81 4.13 -0.53 -6.53
N LEU A 82 3.25 0.04 -5.70
CA LEU A 82 3.10 -0.34 -4.28
C LEU A 82 2.21 -1.56 -4.07
N ALA A 83 1.24 -1.78 -4.94
CA ALA A 83 0.39 -2.97 -4.91
C ALA A 83 -0.17 -3.30 -6.31
N TRP A 84 -0.34 -4.57 -6.63
CA TRP A 84 -0.90 -5.01 -7.92
C TRP A 84 -1.90 -6.15 -7.78
N LEU A 85 -2.80 -6.26 -8.74
CA LEU A 85 -3.82 -7.30 -8.77
C LEU A 85 -3.21 -8.63 -9.24
N LEU A 86 -3.34 -9.68 -8.44
CA LEU A 86 -3.02 -11.05 -8.85
C LEU A 86 -4.22 -11.70 -9.54
N ARG A 87 -5.39 -11.56 -8.93
CA ARG A 87 -6.70 -11.96 -9.47
C ARG A 87 -7.78 -11.11 -8.83
N ARG A 88 -9.01 -11.14 -9.35
CA ARG A 88 -10.11 -10.30 -8.85
C ARG A 88 -10.25 -10.41 -7.32
N GLY A 89 -10.12 -9.27 -6.63
CA GLY A 89 -10.23 -9.20 -5.17
C GLY A 89 -9.03 -9.78 -4.42
N TYR A 90 -7.90 -10.01 -5.08
CA TYR A 90 -6.68 -10.53 -4.47
C TYR A 90 -5.46 -9.76 -5.01
N TYR A 91 -4.79 -9.06 -4.12
CA TYR A 91 -3.73 -8.11 -4.42
C TYR A 91 -2.43 -8.54 -3.77
N GLN A 92 -1.31 -8.28 -4.43
CA GLN A 92 0.02 -8.40 -3.87
C GLN A 92 0.51 -7.02 -3.45
N ILE A 93 1.03 -6.90 -2.23
CA ILE A 93 1.76 -5.71 -1.77
C ILE A 93 3.23 -5.85 -2.16
N HIS A 94 3.88 -4.73 -2.48
CA HIS A 94 5.29 -4.71 -2.81
C HIS A 94 6.16 -5.27 -1.67
N PRO A 95 7.12 -6.18 -1.95
CA PRO A 95 7.92 -6.88 -0.94
C PRO A 95 8.68 -5.97 0.02
N VAL A 96 9.06 -4.77 -0.41
CA VAL A 96 9.71 -3.77 0.46
C VAL A 96 8.84 -3.39 1.67
N LEU A 97 7.50 -3.50 1.55
CA LEU A 97 6.54 -3.20 2.60
C LEU A 97 6.11 -4.46 3.39
N THR A 98 6.46 -5.65 2.91
CA THR A 98 6.06 -6.93 3.50
C THR A 98 7.26 -7.73 4.00
N GLY A 99 8.45 -7.15 4.06
CA GLY A 99 9.66 -7.83 4.52
C GLY A 99 10.20 -8.89 3.53
N GLY A 100 10.00 -8.68 2.23
CA GLY A 100 10.45 -9.59 1.18
C GLY A 100 9.42 -10.66 0.78
N ARG A 101 8.25 -10.68 1.43
CA ARG A 101 7.22 -11.69 1.19
C ARG A 101 6.47 -11.43 -0.12
N VAL A 102 6.40 -12.45 -0.95
CA VAL A 102 5.72 -12.42 -2.24
C VAL A 102 5.00 -13.74 -2.48
N ALA A 103 3.76 -13.69 -2.95
CA ALA A 103 3.04 -14.88 -3.37
C ALA A 103 3.77 -15.56 -4.55
N ARG A 104 3.89 -16.89 -4.52
CA ARG A 104 4.56 -17.69 -5.57
C ARG A 104 4.01 -17.46 -6.98
N THR A 105 2.78 -16.96 -7.09
CA THR A 105 2.11 -16.65 -8.37
C THR A 105 2.41 -15.24 -8.90
N ALA A 106 3.18 -14.41 -8.20
CA ALA A 106 3.51 -13.07 -8.67
C ALA A 106 4.50 -13.14 -9.84
N MET A 107 4.04 -12.74 -11.04
CA MET A 107 4.79 -12.93 -12.29
C MET A 107 5.94 -11.93 -12.51
N ALA A 108 5.94 -10.80 -11.79
CA ALA A 108 7.06 -9.86 -11.67
C ALA A 108 6.74 -8.87 -10.55
N VAL A 109 7.74 -8.44 -9.79
CA VAL A 109 7.60 -7.34 -8.82
C VAL A 109 7.75 -6.02 -9.57
N PRO A 110 6.74 -5.14 -9.61
CA PRO A 110 6.84 -3.84 -10.27
C PRO A 110 7.89 -2.95 -9.60
N GLU A 111 8.56 -2.09 -10.36
CA GLU A 111 9.39 -1.02 -9.80
C GLU A 111 8.53 0.00 -9.05
N ILE A 112 9.08 0.56 -7.99
CA ILE A 112 8.42 1.64 -7.24
C ILE A 112 8.70 2.96 -7.95
N ASN A 113 7.64 3.59 -8.44
CA ASN A 113 7.72 4.89 -9.08
C ASN A 113 7.71 5.98 -8.01
N THR A 114 8.90 6.33 -7.51
CA THR A 114 9.09 7.55 -6.73
C THR A 114 9.12 8.73 -7.68
N THR A 115 8.35 9.78 -7.41
CA THR A 115 8.55 11.02 -8.17
C THR A 115 9.85 11.68 -7.68
N PRO A 116 10.70 12.18 -8.58
CA PRO A 116 11.84 13.01 -8.18
C PRO A 116 11.41 14.16 -7.27
N ALA A 117 12.20 14.45 -6.23
CA ALA A 117 11.89 15.50 -5.26
C ALA A 117 11.81 16.91 -5.90
N GLU A 118 12.51 17.11 -7.01
CA GLU A 118 12.46 18.33 -7.84
C GLU A 118 11.10 18.57 -8.49
N ASP A 119 10.31 17.53 -8.74
CA ASP A 119 8.98 17.62 -9.34
C ASP A 119 7.86 17.79 -8.29
N PHE A 120 8.23 18.00 -7.01
CA PHE A 120 7.25 18.11 -5.94
C PHE A 120 6.49 19.43 -6.01
N THR A 121 5.15 19.34 -5.97
CA THR A 121 4.30 20.49 -5.69
C THR A 121 4.62 21.09 -4.31
N GLU A 122 4.24 22.34 -4.06
CA GLU A 122 4.53 23.02 -2.77
C GLU A 122 3.92 22.26 -1.57
N GLN A 123 2.67 21.81 -1.70
CA GLN A 123 2.01 20.97 -0.70
C GLN A 123 2.76 19.66 -0.44
N ARG A 124 3.44 19.12 -1.45
CA ARG A 124 4.21 17.88 -1.38
C ARG A 124 5.57 18.09 -0.71
N ARG A 125 6.24 19.21 -0.98
CA ARG A 125 7.46 19.61 -0.25
C ARG A 125 7.20 19.76 1.24
N THR A 126 6.08 20.37 1.63
CA THR A 126 5.69 20.49 3.04
C THR A 126 5.44 19.14 3.70
N ARG A 127 4.71 18.23 3.03
CA ARG A 127 4.49 16.86 3.54
C ARG A 127 5.79 16.07 3.67
N PHE A 128 6.65 16.12 2.66
CA PHE A 128 7.95 15.47 2.68
C PHE A 128 8.84 16.00 3.81
N ALA A 129 8.94 17.33 3.96
CA ALA A 129 9.71 17.95 5.04
C ALA A 129 9.21 17.54 6.43
N ALA A 130 7.89 17.50 6.64
CA ALA A 130 7.31 17.03 7.89
C ALA A 130 7.63 15.56 8.18
N GLN A 131 7.55 14.69 7.16
CA GLN A 131 7.92 13.27 7.30
C GLN A 131 9.40 13.08 7.58
N VAL A 132 10.29 13.79 6.88
CA VAL A 132 11.73 13.74 7.11
C VAL A 132 12.07 14.23 8.52
N ALA A 133 11.42 15.31 8.99
CA ALA A 133 11.60 15.81 10.36
C ALA A 133 11.18 14.77 11.41
N ASN A 134 10.02 14.12 11.25
CA ASN A 134 9.55 13.06 12.14
C ASN A 134 10.51 11.86 12.15
N LEU A 135 11.02 11.49 10.96
CA LEU A 135 12.02 10.44 10.85
C LEU A 135 13.32 10.83 11.54
N ALA A 136 13.79 12.08 11.42
CA ALA A 136 15.04 12.53 12.06
C ALA A 136 14.95 12.55 13.60
N GLN A 137 13.78 12.86 14.15
CA GLN A 137 13.55 12.87 15.61
C GLN A 137 13.45 11.47 16.24
N SER A 138 13.29 10.43 15.42
CA SER A 138 13.19 9.03 15.87
C SER A 138 14.52 8.25 15.72
N ALA A 139 15.65 8.94 15.55
CA ALA A 139 17.03 8.40 15.64
C ALA A 139 17.65 8.78 16.99
#